data_AF-A0AAT9LDZ5-F1
#
_entry.id   AF-A0AAT9LDZ5-F1
#
_cell.length_a   1.000
_cell.length_b   1.000
_cell.length_c   1.000
_cell.angle_alpha   90.00
_cell.angle_beta   90.00
_cell.angle_gamma   90.00
#
_symmetry.space_group_name_H-M   'P 1'
#
loop_
_entity.id
_entity.type
_entity.pdbx_description
1 polymer ?
#
loop_
_entity_poly.entity_id
_entity_poly.type
_entity_poly.pdbx_seq_one_letter_code
_entity_poly.pdbx_strand_id
1 'polypeptide(L)'
;MAVTERDSRCRWKDGKEQELLAFVDDRIRGGATVTSALKEYGERHGMSWLTARWKYYQMKRRASRVSVVPEKTPEPDSRGRVAPEETLHPYPGGTGNSKDASLARDQGDFLGSLSSLIRASGEVGEDVVSLIRGLSRMAELAKNALEAKELLLQARMKEVQLAEEAEKVRTVILESLNDLREFNEFIDGWLETPPVDRVAGLSDFTSRLEAGRNTLAEIIRRLSGVAKTS
;
A
#
# COMPACT_ATOMS: atom_id res chain seq x y z
N MET A 1 -1.42 29.05 -20.92
CA MET A 1 -1.96 27.99 -21.79
C MET A 1 -0.82 27.01 -22.05
N ALA A 2 -0.87 25.69 -21.85
CA ALA A 2 -1.84 24.80 -21.23
C ALA A 2 -0.99 23.73 -20.50
N VAL A 3 -1.31 23.44 -19.23
CA VAL A 3 -0.71 22.32 -18.50
C VAL A 3 -1.32 21.07 -19.10
N THR A 4 -0.60 20.39 -19.98
CA THR A 4 -1.03 19.10 -20.53
C THR A 4 -1.08 18.10 -19.39
N GLU A 5 -2.28 17.64 -19.07
CA GLU A 5 -2.55 16.51 -18.19
C GLU A 5 -1.63 15.36 -18.59
N ARG A 6 -0.68 15.03 -17.70
CA ARG A 6 0.12 13.82 -17.81
C ARG A 6 -0.80 12.64 -17.54
N ASP A 7 -1.45 12.18 -18.60
CA ASP A 7 -2.15 10.90 -18.62
C ASP A 7 -1.18 9.80 -18.16
N SER A 8 -1.41 9.32 -16.93
CA SER A 8 -0.55 8.40 -16.20
C SER A 8 -0.68 6.96 -16.70
N ARG A 9 -1.51 6.73 -17.72
CA ARG A 9 -1.60 5.47 -18.46
C ARG A 9 -0.80 5.54 -19.75
N CYS A 10 0.52 5.63 -19.66
CA CYS A 10 1.37 5.31 -20.80
C CYS A 10 1.09 3.86 -21.23
N ARG A 11 0.39 3.69 -22.35
CA ARG A 11 0.16 2.39 -22.99
C ARG A 11 1.52 1.93 -23.55
N TRP A 12 2.21 1.08 -22.79
CA TRP A 12 3.50 0.51 -23.19
C TRP A 12 3.29 -0.28 -24.49
N LYS A 13 3.92 0.17 -25.58
CA LYS A 13 3.90 -0.54 -26.87
C LYS A 13 4.83 -1.75 -26.77
N ASP A 14 4.44 -2.85 -27.42
CA ASP A 14 5.26 -4.05 -27.50
C ASP A 14 6.64 -3.71 -28.08
N GLY A 15 7.71 -4.22 -27.45
CA GLY A 15 9.11 -3.94 -27.81
C GLY A 15 9.81 -2.86 -26.95
N LYS A 16 9.09 -1.86 -26.42
CA LYS A 16 9.68 -0.83 -25.53
C LYS A 16 10.18 -1.40 -24.20
N GLU A 17 9.58 -2.51 -23.79
CA GLU A 17 9.96 -3.27 -22.61
C GLU A 17 11.38 -3.85 -22.75
N GLN A 18 11.74 -4.38 -23.92
CA GLN A 18 13.09 -4.91 -24.18
C GLN A 18 14.12 -3.79 -24.34
N GLU A 19 13.72 -2.66 -24.95
CA GLU A 19 14.56 -1.46 -25.08
C GLU A 19 14.95 -0.88 -23.71
N LEU A 20 13.99 -0.82 -22.77
CA LEU A 20 14.25 -0.38 -21.39
C LEU A 20 15.30 -1.27 -20.70
N LEU A 21 15.17 -2.59 -20.81
CA LEU A 21 16.12 -3.53 -20.20
C LEU A 21 17.52 -3.38 -20.82
N ALA A 22 17.60 -3.37 -22.15
CA ALA A 22 18.87 -3.22 -22.87
C ALA A 22 19.57 -1.90 -22.52
N PHE A 23 18.81 -0.81 -22.43
CA PHE A 23 19.33 0.51 -22.05
C PHE A 23 19.88 0.52 -20.62
N VAL A 24 19.13 -0.04 -19.66
CA VAL A 24 19.55 -0.08 -18.26
C VAL A 24 20.77 -0.99 -18.09
N ASP A 25 20.81 -2.14 -18.75
CA ASP A 25 21.94 -3.08 -18.68
C ASP A 25 23.20 -2.53 -19.36
N ASP A 26 23.08 -1.74 -20.43
CA ASP A 26 24.20 -1.03 -21.05
C ASP A 26 24.77 0.06 -20.13
N ARG A 27 23.89 0.83 -19.49
CA ARG A 27 24.30 1.85 -18.50
C ARG A 27 24.93 1.25 -17.25
N ILE A 28 24.44 0.12 -16.76
CA ILE A 28 25.04 -0.61 -15.63
C ILE A 28 26.43 -1.14 -16.02
N ARG A 29 26.60 -1.68 -17.23
CA ARG A 29 27.92 -2.08 -17.74
C ARG A 29 28.89 -0.92 -17.86
N GLY A 30 28.39 0.27 -18.17
CA GLY A 30 29.14 1.53 -18.13
C GLY A 30 29.41 2.10 -16.72
N GLY A 31 29.06 1.39 -15.64
CA GLY A 31 29.31 1.80 -14.26
C GLY A 31 28.24 2.73 -13.65
N ALA A 32 27.13 2.98 -14.35
CA ALA A 32 26.05 3.79 -13.82
C ALA A 32 25.16 2.99 -12.86
N THR A 33 24.57 3.68 -11.88
CA THR A 33 23.57 3.05 -11.01
C THR A 33 22.25 2.79 -11.75
N VAL A 34 21.50 1.77 -11.33
CA VAL A 34 20.17 1.47 -11.88
C VAL A 34 19.25 2.69 -11.82
N THR A 35 19.30 3.45 -10.72
CA THR A 35 18.47 4.64 -10.52
C THR A 35 18.84 5.76 -11.48
N SER A 36 20.13 6.00 -11.73
CA SER A 36 20.56 7.01 -12.71
C SER A 36 20.16 6.61 -14.14
N ALA A 37 20.29 5.33 -14.50
CA ALA A 37 19.89 4.83 -15.81
C ALA A 37 18.36 4.97 -16.04
N LEU A 38 17.55 4.69 -15.03
CA LEU A 38 16.09 4.80 -15.12
C LEU A 38 15.60 6.25 -15.18
N LYS A 39 16.29 7.19 -14.51
CA LYS A 39 16.01 8.63 -14.64
C LYS A 39 16.32 9.13 -16.04
N GLU A 40 17.49 8.76 -16.57
CA GLU A 40 17.91 9.11 -17.93
C GLU A 40 16.95 8.55 -18.98
N TYR A 41 16.48 7.30 -18.80
CA TYR A 41 15.48 6.71 -19.68
C TYR A 41 14.13 7.45 -19.62
N GLY A 42 13.69 7.83 -18.42
CA GLY A 42 12.45 8.61 -18.23
C GLY A 42 12.48 9.95 -18.95
N GLU A 43 13.60 10.67 -18.85
CA GLU A 43 13.82 11.97 -19.52
C GLU A 43 13.83 11.83 -21.04
N ARG A 44 14.53 10.82 -21.58
CA ARG A 44 14.64 10.60 -23.03
C ARG A 44 13.32 10.20 -23.71
N HIS A 45 12.46 9.47 -23.00
CA HIS A 45 11.23 8.94 -23.57
C HIS A 45 9.96 9.66 -23.08
N GLY A 46 10.10 10.81 -22.42
CA GLY A 46 8.98 11.65 -21.98
C GLY A 46 8.07 10.95 -20.95
N MET A 47 8.61 10.04 -20.15
CA MET A 47 7.86 9.26 -19.16
C MET A 47 8.39 9.49 -17.74
N SER A 48 7.51 9.30 -16.74
CA SER A 48 7.97 9.36 -15.34
C SER A 48 8.99 8.26 -15.06
N TRP A 49 10.11 8.62 -14.44
CA TRP A 49 11.14 7.65 -14.02
C TRP A 49 10.58 6.60 -13.05
N LEU A 50 9.51 6.91 -12.31
CA LEU A 50 8.80 5.95 -11.46
C LEU A 50 8.05 4.90 -12.29
N THR A 51 7.47 5.29 -13.42
CA THR A 51 6.82 4.36 -14.37
C THR A 51 7.86 3.44 -15.01
N ALA A 52 9.01 3.98 -15.41
CA ALA A 52 10.14 3.19 -15.92
C ALA A 52 10.68 2.23 -14.85
N ARG A 53 10.83 2.70 -13.60
CA ARG A 53 11.26 1.87 -12.46
C ARG A 53 10.30 0.72 -12.18
N TRP A 54 8.99 1.01 -12.11
CA TRP A 54 7.98 -0.02 -11.87
C TRP A 54 8.02 -1.10 -12.95
N LYS A 55 8.11 -0.70 -14.23
CA LYS A 55 8.23 -1.63 -15.35
C LYS A 55 9.52 -2.45 -15.32
N TYR A 56 10.66 -1.82 -15.07
CA TYR A 56 11.95 -2.50 -14.96
C TYR A 56 11.92 -3.63 -13.93
N TYR A 57 11.37 -3.40 -12.73
CA TYR A 57 11.25 -4.45 -11.72
C TYR A 57 10.19 -5.51 -12.07
N GLN A 58 9.10 -5.13 -12.74
CA GLN A 58 8.11 -6.08 -13.24
C GLN A 58 8.74 -7.05 -14.23
N MET A 59 9.56 -6.54 -15.16
CA MET A 59 10.27 -7.34 -16.14
C MET A 59 11.36 -8.21 -15.53
N LYS A 60 12.15 -7.68 -14.59
CA LYS A 60 13.15 -8.45 -13.85
C LYS A 60 12.52 -9.65 -13.12
N ARG A 61 11.34 -9.46 -12.53
CA ARG A 61 10.56 -10.55 -11.91
C ARG A 61 10.02 -11.57 -12.93
N ARG A 62 9.64 -11.13 -14.13
CA ARG A 62 9.24 -12.03 -15.22
C ARG A 62 10.42 -12.83 -15.75
N ALA A 63 11.57 -12.21 -15.97
CA ALA A 63 12.80 -12.88 -16.38
C ALA A 63 13.25 -13.94 -15.35
N SER A 64 13.17 -13.64 -14.06
CA SER A 64 13.45 -14.62 -12.99
C SER A 64 12.47 -15.80 -12.94
N ARG A 65 11.27 -15.69 -13.52
CA ARG A 65 10.31 -16.80 -13.63
C ARG A 65 10.49 -17.65 -14.89
N VAL A 66 11.17 -17.15 -15.92
CA VAL A 66 11.42 -17.87 -17.18
C VAL A 66 12.64 -18.79 -17.09
N SER A 67 13.52 -18.62 -16.08
CA SER A 67 14.67 -19.51 -15.84
C SER A 67 14.36 -20.80 -15.07
N VAL A 68 13.09 -21.08 -14.73
CA VAL A 68 12.68 -22.40 -14.22
C VAL A 68 11.92 -23.10 -15.33
N VAL A 69 12.65 -23.80 -16.19
CA VAL A 69 12.10 -24.79 -17.12
C VAL A 69 12.05 -26.12 -16.35
N PRO A 70 10.87 -26.68 -16.03
CA PRO A 70 10.75 -28.11 -15.83
C PRO A 70 10.60 -28.75 -17.21
N GLU A 71 11.66 -29.40 -17.64
CA GLU A 71 11.67 -30.35 -18.73
C GLU A 71 10.69 -31.49 -18.42
N LYS A 72 9.58 -31.56 -19.18
CA LYS A 72 8.97 -32.77 -19.75
C LYS A 72 7.60 -32.48 -20.35
N THR A 73 7.54 -32.50 -21.68
CA THR A 73 6.38 -32.99 -22.44
C THR A 73 6.31 -34.52 -22.31
N PRO A 74 5.10 -35.13 -22.30
CA PRO A 74 4.48 -35.56 -23.56
C PRO A 74 2.97 -35.23 -23.62
N GLU A 75 2.54 -34.57 -24.69
CA GLU A 75 1.66 -35.05 -25.79
C GLU A 75 0.14 -34.90 -25.57
N PRO A 76 -0.62 -34.57 -26.63
CA PRO A 76 -1.95 -33.98 -26.53
C PRO A 76 -3.04 -35.02 -26.80
N ASP A 77 -4.11 -34.98 -26.01
CA ASP A 77 -5.35 -35.67 -26.39
C ASP A 77 -6.50 -34.69 -26.64
N SER A 78 -7.26 -35.06 -27.65
CA SER A 78 -8.10 -34.18 -28.46
C SER A 78 -9.54 -34.26 -28.00
N ARG A 79 -10.14 -33.14 -27.56
CA ARG A 79 -11.59 -32.83 -27.67
C ARG A 79 -11.89 -31.48 -27.04
N GLY A 80 -12.37 -30.55 -27.86
CA GLY A 80 -12.71 -29.20 -27.46
C GLY A 80 -13.99 -29.09 -26.63
N ARG A 81 -14.06 -28.01 -25.85
CA ARG A 81 -15.25 -27.16 -25.71
C ARG A 81 -14.91 -25.84 -25.03
N VAL A 82 -15.60 -24.80 -25.48
CA VAL A 82 -15.53 -23.41 -25.04
C VAL A 82 -16.51 -23.19 -23.88
N ALA A 83 -15.99 -22.61 -22.77
CA ALA A 83 -16.52 -21.63 -21.79
C ALA A 83 -18.00 -21.66 -21.32
N PRO A 84 -18.43 -20.81 -20.34
CA PRO A 84 -17.77 -20.20 -19.17
C PRO A 84 -18.55 -20.54 -17.86
N GLU A 85 -17.95 -20.46 -16.67
CA GLU A 85 -18.68 -19.97 -15.49
C GLU A 85 -17.77 -19.67 -14.30
N GLU A 86 -18.20 -18.64 -13.57
CA GLU A 86 -17.66 -18.12 -12.34
C GLU A 86 -17.55 -19.18 -11.26
N THR A 87 -16.45 -19.21 -10.51
CA THR A 87 -16.50 -19.36 -9.05
C THR A 87 -15.14 -19.08 -8.44
N LEU A 88 -15.16 -18.19 -7.45
CA LEU A 88 -14.39 -18.23 -6.21
C LEU A 88 -12.87 -18.35 -6.30
N HIS A 89 -12.24 -17.24 -5.93
CA HIS A 89 -10.95 -17.20 -5.23
C HIS A 89 -10.66 -18.48 -4.43
N PRO A 90 -9.47 -19.06 -4.63
CA PRO A 90 -8.61 -19.44 -3.53
C PRO A 90 -7.49 -18.41 -3.50
N TYR A 91 -7.52 -17.55 -2.50
CA TYR A 91 -6.29 -17.06 -1.89
C TYR A 91 -5.34 -18.26 -1.70
N PRO A 92 -4.07 -18.21 -2.11
CA PRO A 92 -3.07 -19.02 -1.46
C PRO A 92 -2.75 -18.34 -0.13
N GLY A 93 -3.70 -18.43 0.80
CA GLY A 93 -3.43 -18.44 2.22
C GLY A 93 -2.72 -19.75 2.54
N GLY A 94 -1.43 -19.80 2.20
CA GLY A 94 -0.51 -20.76 2.76
C GLY A 94 -0.02 -20.23 4.10
N THR A 95 -0.90 -20.23 5.10
CA THR A 95 -0.51 -20.26 6.51
C THR A 95 0.25 -21.55 6.74
N GLY A 96 1.55 -21.52 6.47
CA GLY A 96 2.49 -22.53 6.95
C GLY A 96 2.63 -22.39 8.46
N ASN A 97 1.65 -22.92 9.20
CA ASN A 97 1.83 -23.33 10.60
C ASN A 97 2.79 -24.54 10.62
N SER A 98 4.07 -24.30 10.40
CA SER A 98 5.16 -25.25 10.70
C SER A 98 6.53 -24.57 10.54
N LYS A 99 6.78 -23.45 11.25
CA LYS A 99 8.13 -22.86 11.30
C LYS A 99 8.63 -22.47 12.69
N ASP A 100 7.91 -22.82 13.75
CA ASP A 100 8.45 -22.69 15.10
C ASP A 100 9.27 -23.92 15.54
N ALA A 101 9.20 -25.03 14.78
CA ALA A 101 10.01 -26.23 15.02
C ALA A 101 11.30 -26.31 14.18
N SER A 102 11.44 -25.50 13.11
CA SER A 102 12.63 -25.53 12.25
C SER A 102 13.72 -24.54 12.67
N LEU A 103 13.38 -23.48 13.41
CA LEU A 103 14.36 -22.50 13.89
C LEU A 103 15.33 -23.07 14.94
N ALA A 104 14.91 -24.10 15.69
CA ALA A 104 15.77 -24.78 16.65
C ALA A 104 16.75 -25.78 16.01
N ARG A 105 16.42 -26.33 14.83
CA ARG A 105 17.30 -27.27 14.10
C ARG A 105 18.41 -26.52 13.35
N ASP A 106 18.08 -25.41 12.68
CA ASP A 106 19.06 -24.61 11.93
C ASP A 106 20.12 -23.95 12.84
N GLN A 107 19.79 -23.65 14.09
CA GLN A 107 20.74 -23.03 15.03
C GLN A 107 21.84 -24.02 15.45
N GLY A 108 21.52 -25.32 15.56
CA GLY A 108 22.50 -26.39 15.81
C GLY A 108 23.41 -26.64 14.61
N ASP A 109 22.86 -26.58 13.40
CA ASP A 109 23.61 -26.78 12.15
C ASP A 109 24.54 -25.60 11.83
N PHE A 110 24.12 -24.38 12.14
CA PHE A 110 24.96 -23.19 12.00
C PHE A 110 26.12 -23.18 13.00
N LEU A 111 25.86 -23.48 14.29
CA LEU A 111 26.92 -23.53 15.30
C LEU A 111 27.89 -24.71 15.06
N GLY A 112 27.38 -25.83 14.54
CA GLY A 112 28.21 -26.94 14.05
C GLY A 112 29.09 -26.55 12.86
N SER A 113 28.54 -25.82 11.90
CA SER A 113 29.29 -25.29 10.74
C SER A 113 30.32 -24.22 11.15
N LEU A 114 29.98 -23.37 12.12
CA LEU A 114 30.88 -22.35 12.65
C LEU A 114 32.04 -22.98 13.45
N SER A 115 31.76 -24.00 14.26
CA SER A 115 32.78 -24.70 15.04
C SER A 115 33.74 -25.50 14.16
N SER A 116 33.25 -26.14 13.09
CA SER A 116 34.09 -26.80 12.09
C SER A 116 34.95 -25.79 11.30
N LEU A 117 34.41 -24.62 10.97
CA LEU A 117 35.15 -23.55 10.31
C LEU A 117 36.25 -22.94 11.22
N ILE A 118 35.95 -22.69 12.50
CA ILE A 118 36.94 -22.18 13.47
C ILE A 118 38.07 -23.20 13.67
N ARG A 119 37.74 -24.50 13.71
CA ARG A 119 38.72 -25.58 13.82
C ARG A 119 39.61 -25.67 12.58
N ALA A 120 39.03 -25.56 11.38
CA ALA A 120 39.78 -25.53 10.12
C ALA A 120 40.64 -24.25 9.98
N SER A 121 40.14 -23.10 10.42
CA SER A 121 40.87 -21.82 10.39
C SER A 121 42.09 -21.81 11.33
N GLY A 122 42.03 -22.54 12.45
CA GLY A 122 43.17 -22.74 13.36
C GLY A 122 44.29 -23.59 12.76
N GLU A 123 43.99 -24.43 11.78
CA GLU A 123 44.98 -25.24 11.03
C GLU A 123 45.63 -24.46 9.89
N VAL A 124 44.96 -23.43 9.35
CA VAL A 124 45.40 -22.63 8.18
C VAL A 124 46.03 -21.28 8.59
N GLY A 125 45.91 -20.87 9.86
CA GLY A 125 46.47 -19.62 10.37
C GLY A 125 45.68 -18.36 9.96
N GLU A 126 44.44 -18.53 9.49
CA GLU A 126 43.55 -17.43 9.14
C GLU A 126 43.00 -16.72 10.39
N ASP A 127 42.81 -15.40 10.28
CA ASP A 127 42.42 -14.53 11.39
C ASP A 127 40.93 -14.69 11.77
N VAL A 128 40.67 -15.64 12.67
CA VAL A 128 39.35 -15.88 13.29
C VAL A 128 38.77 -14.62 13.94
N VAL A 129 39.60 -13.66 14.37
CA VAL A 129 39.14 -12.42 15.01
C VAL A 129 38.33 -11.56 14.04
N SER A 130 38.72 -11.52 12.77
CA SER A 130 38.01 -10.79 11.71
C SER A 130 36.63 -11.39 11.43
N LEU A 131 36.51 -12.73 11.44
CA LEU A 131 35.24 -13.44 11.32
C LEU A 131 34.31 -13.15 12.51
N ILE A 132 34.82 -13.28 13.74
CA ILE A 132 34.05 -12.99 14.97
C ILE A 132 33.57 -11.54 14.95
N ARG A 133 34.43 -10.60 14.60
CA ARG A 133 34.08 -9.17 14.50
C ARG A 133 33.01 -8.92 13.43
N GLY A 134 33.07 -9.63 12.30
CA GLY A 134 32.03 -9.59 11.26
C GLY A 134 30.69 -10.11 11.76
N LEU A 135 30.67 -11.25 12.48
CA LEU A 135 29.47 -11.82 13.08
C LEU A 135 28.87 -10.90 14.15
N SER A 136 29.70 -10.28 14.99
CA SER A 136 29.24 -9.28 15.97
C SER A 136 28.57 -8.08 15.31
N ARG A 137 29.16 -7.54 14.22
CA ARG A 137 28.54 -6.45 13.44
C ARG A 137 27.23 -6.88 12.79
N MET A 138 27.16 -8.09 12.25
CA MET A 138 25.92 -8.61 11.67
C MET A 138 24.82 -8.79 12.72
N ALA A 139 25.16 -9.27 13.92
CA ALA A 139 24.21 -9.37 15.03
C ALA A 139 23.69 -8.00 15.47
N GLU A 140 24.58 -6.99 15.54
CA GLU A 140 24.20 -5.61 15.86
C GLU A 140 23.30 -4.99 14.78
N LEU A 141 23.64 -5.18 13.50
CA LEU A 141 22.79 -4.74 12.38
C LEU A 141 21.43 -5.43 12.37
N ALA A 142 21.38 -6.74 12.68
CA ALA A 142 20.13 -7.49 12.78
C ALA A 142 19.25 -6.96 13.92
N LYS A 143 19.85 -6.67 15.09
CA LYS A 143 19.15 -6.02 16.20
C LYS A 143 18.57 -4.66 15.80
N ASN A 144 19.39 -3.80 15.21
CA ASN A 144 18.95 -2.47 14.76
C ASN A 144 17.85 -2.56 13.69
N ALA A 145 17.91 -3.55 12.80
CA ALA A 145 16.88 -3.79 11.80
C ALA A 145 15.55 -4.23 12.42
N LEU A 146 15.57 -5.05 13.48
CA LEU A 146 14.38 -5.43 14.22
C LEU A 146 13.77 -4.23 14.96
N GLU A 147 14.60 -3.42 15.61
CA GLU A 147 14.15 -2.19 16.28
C GLU A 147 13.55 -1.19 15.28
N ALA A 148 14.19 -0.99 14.11
CA ALA A 148 13.66 -0.14 13.06
C ALA A 148 12.32 -0.66 12.51
N LYS A 149 12.18 -1.98 12.36
CA LYS A 149 10.92 -2.59 11.93
C LYS A 149 9.81 -2.36 12.97
N GLU A 150 10.12 -2.49 14.24
CA GLU A 150 9.17 -2.25 15.33
C GLU A 150 8.71 -0.78 15.34
N LEU A 151 9.62 0.17 15.21
CA LEU A 151 9.28 1.59 15.11
C LEU A 151 8.39 1.90 13.91
N LEU A 152 8.64 1.27 12.75
CA LEU A 152 7.79 1.40 11.56
C LEU A 152 6.39 0.82 11.79
N LEU A 153 6.27 -0.30 12.50
CA LEU A 153 4.97 -0.87 12.85
C LEU A 153 4.19 0.07 13.78
N GLN A 154 4.84 0.62 14.79
CA GLN A 154 4.23 1.59 15.70
C GLN A 154 3.79 2.87 14.98
N ALA A 155 4.62 3.40 14.06
CA ALA A 155 4.26 4.54 13.23
C ALA A 155 3.02 4.23 12.37
N ARG A 156 2.99 3.06 11.73
CA ARG A 156 1.84 2.63 10.92
C ARG A 156 0.57 2.44 11.75
N MET A 157 0.68 1.93 12.97
CA MET A 157 -0.48 1.82 13.87
C MET A 157 -1.05 3.20 14.22
N LYS A 158 -0.18 4.19 14.49
CA LYS A 158 -0.61 5.57 14.74
C LYS A 158 -1.26 6.20 13.50
N GLU A 159 -0.71 5.97 12.30
CA GLU A 159 -1.34 6.44 11.06
C GLU A 159 -2.75 5.88 10.87
N VAL A 160 -2.95 4.59 11.16
CA VAL A 160 -4.28 3.95 11.08
C VAL A 160 -5.24 4.56 12.10
N GLN A 161 -4.78 4.81 13.34
CA GLN A 161 -5.60 5.44 14.38
C GLN A 161 -6.03 6.86 13.98
N LEU A 162 -5.09 7.68 13.48
CA LEU A 162 -5.39 9.03 13.00
C LEU A 162 -6.35 9.01 11.81
N ALA A 163 -6.21 8.04 10.90
CA ALA A 163 -7.14 7.89 9.79
C ALA A 163 -8.55 7.51 10.25
N GLU A 164 -8.66 6.64 11.26
CA GLU A 164 -9.94 6.25 11.85
C GLU A 164 -10.62 7.43 12.56
N GLU A 165 -9.86 8.23 13.31
CA GLU A 165 -10.36 9.47 13.95
C GLU A 165 -10.81 10.49 12.91
N ALA A 166 -10.04 10.69 11.84
CA ALA A 166 -10.41 11.59 10.75
C ALA A 166 -11.72 11.16 10.06
N GLU A 167 -11.94 9.86 9.87
CA GLU A 167 -13.19 9.36 9.29
C GLU A 167 -14.38 9.56 10.23
N LYS A 168 -14.21 9.37 11.55
CA LYS A 168 -15.26 9.68 12.56
C LYS A 168 -15.63 11.16 12.55
N VAL A 169 -14.64 12.04 12.43
CA VAL A 169 -14.88 13.48 12.32
C VAL A 169 -15.66 13.79 11.04
N ARG A 170 -15.27 13.19 9.92
CA ARG A 170 -15.94 13.37 8.64
C ARG A 170 -17.39 12.90 8.65
N THR A 171 -17.69 11.76 9.26
CA THR A 171 -19.07 11.25 9.36
C THR A 171 -19.95 12.21 10.16
N VAL A 172 -19.46 12.71 11.30
CA VAL A 172 -20.21 13.70 12.12
C VAL A 172 -20.48 14.99 11.34
N ILE A 173 -19.52 15.47 10.56
CA ILE A 173 -19.70 16.66 9.72
C ILE A 173 -20.76 16.40 8.64
N LEU A 174 -20.71 15.25 7.95
CA LEU A 174 -21.67 14.92 6.89
C LEU A 174 -23.10 14.78 7.44
N GLU A 175 -23.27 14.12 8.58
CA GLU A 175 -24.57 14.02 9.27
C GLU A 175 -25.10 15.40 9.64
N SER A 176 -24.23 16.25 10.23
CA SER A 176 -24.60 17.62 10.61
C SER A 176 -25.00 18.48 9.40
N LEU A 177 -24.32 18.33 8.27
CA LEU A 177 -24.67 19.02 7.03
C LEU A 177 -26.00 18.53 6.46
N ASN A 178 -26.30 17.24 6.58
CA ASN A 178 -27.58 16.68 6.16
C ASN A 178 -28.73 17.23 7.01
N ASP A 179 -28.56 17.26 8.33
CA ASP A 179 -29.56 17.81 9.26
C ASP A 179 -29.83 19.31 8.97
N LEU A 180 -28.78 20.09 8.68
CA LEU A 180 -28.92 21.49 8.26
C LEU A 180 -29.66 21.63 6.93
N ARG A 181 -29.38 20.75 5.96
CA ARG A 181 -30.05 20.76 4.66
C ARG A 181 -31.54 20.48 4.82
N GLU A 182 -31.91 19.45 5.57
CA GLU A 182 -33.31 19.10 5.84
C GLU A 182 -34.05 20.25 6.55
N PHE A 183 -33.39 20.93 7.49
CA PHE A 183 -33.97 22.10 8.16
C PHE A 183 -34.18 23.28 7.21
N ASN A 184 -33.23 23.56 6.31
CA ASN A 184 -33.39 24.61 5.29
C ASN A 184 -34.49 24.25 4.29
N GLU A 185 -34.54 23.01 3.80
CA GLU A 185 -35.61 22.52 2.92
C GLU A 185 -37.00 22.67 3.56
N PHE A 186 -37.11 22.44 4.88
CA PHE A 186 -38.34 22.70 5.62
C PHE A 186 -38.73 24.19 5.62
N ILE A 187 -37.78 25.10 5.88
CA ILE A 187 -38.04 26.55 5.88
C ILE A 187 -38.43 27.02 4.48
N ASP A 188 -37.67 26.61 3.46
CA ASP A 188 -37.93 26.98 2.07
C ASP A 188 -39.30 26.47 1.63
N GLY A 189 -39.61 25.19 1.92
CA GLY A 189 -40.92 24.61 1.63
C GLY A 189 -42.07 25.35 2.33
N TRP A 190 -41.87 25.83 3.56
CA TRP A 190 -42.87 26.67 4.23
C TRP A 190 -42.99 28.06 3.58
N LEU A 191 -41.89 28.69 3.19
CA LEU A 191 -41.91 30.00 2.53
C LEU A 191 -42.60 29.98 1.17
N GLU A 192 -42.51 28.86 0.45
CA GLU A 192 -43.20 28.62 -0.83
C GLU A 192 -44.72 28.43 -0.68
N THR A 193 -45.22 28.12 0.53
CA THR A 193 -46.66 27.94 0.73
C THR A 193 -47.45 29.26 0.57
N PRO A 194 -48.71 29.20 0.10
CA PRO A 194 -49.57 30.37 -0.03
C PRO A 194 -49.71 31.14 1.29
N PRO A 195 -49.81 32.47 1.29
CA PRO A 195 -49.89 33.27 2.51
C PRO A 195 -51.06 32.88 3.43
N VAL A 196 -52.19 32.46 2.86
CA VAL A 196 -53.38 32.04 3.62
C VAL A 196 -53.12 30.75 4.40
N ASP A 197 -52.43 29.79 3.78
CA ASP A 197 -52.08 28.51 4.41
C ASP A 197 -50.99 28.68 5.47
N ARG A 198 -50.07 29.63 5.28
CA ARG A 198 -49.03 29.98 6.28
C ARG A 198 -49.61 30.49 7.59
N VAL A 199 -50.65 31.31 7.53
CA VAL A 199 -51.31 31.85 8.73
C VAL A 199 -52.04 30.74 9.48
N ALA A 200 -52.68 29.82 8.76
CA ALA A 200 -53.34 28.65 9.35
C ALA A 200 -52.35 27.65 9.97
N GLY A 201 -51.18 27.46 9.35
CA GLY A 201 -50.13 26.55 9.81
C GLY A 201 -49.08 27.17 10.75
N LEU A 202 -49.28 28.39 11.24
CA LEU A 202 -48.25 29.14 11.97
C LEU A 202 -47.86 28.47 13.31
N SER A 203 -48.82 27.87 14.01
CA SER A 203 -48.58 27.14 15.27
C SER A 203 -47.75 25.88 15.06
N ASP A 204 -48.00 25.16 13.97
CA ASP A 204 -47.28 23.94 13.61
C ASP A 204 -45.87 24.28 13.13
N PHE A 205 -45.75 25.35 12.34
CA PHE A 205 -44.47 25.89 11.92
C PHE A 205 -43.61 26.32 13.12
N THR A 206 -44.17 27.09 14.06
CA THR A 206 -43.44 27.51 15.27
C THR A 206 -43.00 26.33 16.13
N SER A 207 -43.87 25.34 16.32
CA SER A 207 -43.53 24.10 17.05
C SER A 207 -42.39 23.34 16.38
N ARG A 208 -42.41 23.23 15.04
CA ARG A 208 -41.33 22.60 14.27
C ARG A 208 -40.05 23.43 14.25
N LEU A 209 -40.16 24.76 14.26
CA LEU A 209 -39.03 25.67 14.33
C LEU A 209 -38.33 25.59 15.70
N GLU A 210 -39.10 25.46 16.79
CA GLU A 210 -38.55 25.20 18.12
C GLU A 210 -37.83 23.84 18.20
N ALA A 211 -38.41 22.79 17.61
CA ALA A 211 -37.75 21.51 17.47
C ALA A 211 -36.45 21.62 16.65
N GLY A 212 -36.48 22.33 15.52
CA GLY A 212 -35.32 22.60 14.69
C GLY A 212 -34.24 23.42 15.40
N ARG A 213 -34.62 24.39 16.25
CA ARG A 213 -33.67 25.11 17.11
C ARG A 213 -32.92 24.17 18.04
N ASN A 214 -33.61 23.18 18.61
CA ASN A 214 -32.97 22.17 19.47
C ASN A 214 -32.03 21.27 18.64
N THR A 215 -32.42 20.89 17.42
CA THR A 215 -31.55 20.16 16.47
C THR A 215 -30.29 20.97 16.12
N LEU A 216 -30.41 22.27 15.85
CA LEU A 216 -29.28 23.16 15.60
C LEU A 216 -28.34 23.26 16.81
N ALA A 217 -28.88 23.37 18.02
CA ALA A 217 -28.08 23.37 19.24
C ALA A 217 -27.29 22.05 19.41
N GLU A 218 -27.92 20.93 19.06
CA GLU A 218 -27.30 19.60 19.09
C GLU A 218 -26.20 19.46 18.02
N ILE A 219 -26.41 19.96 16.80
CA ILE A 219 -25.38 20.01 15.75
C ILE A 219 -24.18 20.85 16.21
N ILE A 220 -24.42 22.04 16.75
CA ILE A 220 -23.37 22.92 17.28
C ILE A 220 -22.59 22.19 18.38
N ARG A 221 -23.27 21.45 19.26
CA ARG A 221 -22.63 20.65 20.32
C ARG A 221 -21.75 19.54 19.74
N ARG A 222 -22.24 18.79 18.75
CA ARG A 222 -21.48 17.71 18.07
C ARG A 222 -20.24 18.27 17.36
N LEU A 223 -20.39 19.34 16.59
CA LEU A 223 -19.28 19.98 15.88
C LEU A 223 -18.28 20.64 16.84
N SER A 224 -18.74 21.22 17.94
CA SER A 224 -17.86 21.75 18.99
C SER A 224 -17.10 20.66 19.73
N GLY A 225 -17.67 19.46 19.84
CA GLY A 225 -16.99 18.28 20.38
C GLY A 225 -15.85 17.84 19.48
N VAL A 226 -16.10 17.79 18.17
CA VAL A 226 -15.11 17.48 17.13
C VAL A 226 -13.96 18.50 17.13
N ALA A 227 -14.26 19.79 17.23
CA ALA A 227 -13.25 20.86 17.20
C ALA A 227 -12.33 20.88 18.44
N LYS A 228 -12.72 20.22 19.55
CA LYS A 228 -11.88 20.08 20.75
C LYS A 228 -10.96 18.87 20.69
N THR A 229 -11.25 17.91 19.82
CA THR A 229 -10.46 16.68 19.65
C THR A 229 -9.41 16.78 18.54
N SER A 230 -9.52 17.79 17.67
CA SER A 230 -8.56 18.15 16.62
C SER A 230 -7.56 19.20 17.11
#